data_AF-W4JYJ2-F1
#
_entry.id   AF-W4JYJ2-F1
#
_cell.length_a   1.000
_cell.length_b   1.000
_cell.length_c   1.000
_cell.angle_alpha   90.00
_cell.angle_beta   90.00
_cell.angle_gamma   90.00
#
_symmetry.space_group_name_H-M   'P 1'
#
loop_
_entity.id
_entity.type
_entity.pdbx_description
1 polymer ?
#
loop_
_entity_poly.entity_id
_entity_poly.type
_entity_poly.pdbx_seq_one_letter_code
_entity_poly.pdbx_strand_id
1 'polypeptide(L)' 'MPSKFRVAICGGGVGGLTLASALSKCSEIDIDVYEAAPQFSEAGADIGVWRRP' A
#
# COMPACT_ATOMS: atom_id res chain seq x y z
N MET A 1 -3.43 2.55 26.43
CA MET A 1 -3.42 3.15 25.07
C MET A 1 -4.45 2.38 24.25
N PRO A 2 -5.35 3.05 23.50
CA PRO A 2 -6.30 2.35 22.65
C PRO A 2 -5.53 1.46 21.66
N SER A 3 -6.06 0.25 21.40
CA SER A 3 -5.47 -0.67 20.42
C SER A 3 -5.59 -0.06 19.03
N LYS A 4 -4.47 0.03 18.30
CA LYS A 4 -4.49 0.47 16.90
C LYS A 4 -5.31 -0.48 16.05
N PHE A 5 -6.05 0.05 15.09
CA PHE A 5 -6.77 -0.74 14.10
C PHE A 5 -5.77 -1.38 13.14
N ARG A 6 -5.80 -2.70 12.98
CA ARG A 6 -4.80 -3.44 12.20
C ARG A 6 -5.34 -3.80 10.82
N VAL A 7 -4.57 -3.54 9.77
CA VAL A 7 -4.95 -3.79 8.38
C VAL A 7 -3.86 -4.61 7.69
N ALA A 8 -4.24 -5.78 7.18
CA ALA A 8 -3.39 -6.58 6.30
C ALA A 8 -3.72 -6.25 4.84
N ILE A 9 -2.71 -5.84 4.07
CA ILE A 9 -2.81 -5.58 2.63
C ILE A 9 -2.16 -6.77 1.90
N CYS A 10 -2.98 -7.58 1.23
CA CYS A 10 -2.52 -8.73 0.45
C CYS A 10 -2.31 -8.32 -1.00
N GLY A 11 -1.07 -8.03 -1.37
CA GLY A 11 -0.65 -7.58 -2.70
C GLY A 11 0.12 -6.25 -2.62
N GLY A 12 1.37 -6.28 -3.05
CA GLY A 12 2.34 -5.18 -3.09
C GLY A 12 2.43 -4.46 -4.44
N GLY A 13 1.41 -4.59 -5.30
CA GLY A 13 1.31 -3.82 -6.54
C GLY A 13 0.98 -2.34 -6.32
N VAL A 14 0.84 -1.57 -7.41
CA VAL A 14 0.59 -0.11 -7.37
C VAL A 14 -0.60 0.26 -6.48
N GLY A 15 -1.70 -0.49 -6.53
CA GLY A 15 -2.88 -0.23 -5.69
C GLY A 15 -2.62 -0.51 -4.21
N GLY A 16 -1.96 -1.63 -3.90
CA GLY A 16 -1.67 -2.04 -2.52
C GLY A 16 -0.68 -1.10 -1.83
N LEU A 17 0.41 -0.73 -2.52
CA LEU A 17 1.37 0.24 -1.99
C LEU A 17 0.77 1.66 -1.91
N THR A 18 -0.09 2.05 -2.86
CA THR A 18 -0.81 3.34 -2.76
C THR A 18 -1.71 3.38 -1.53
N LEU A 19 -2.44 2.29 -1.25
CA LEU A 19 -3.26 2.18 -0.05
C LEU A 19 -2.42 2.20 1.23
N ALA A 20 -1.32 1.44 1.28
CA ALA A 20 -0.39 1.42 2.40
C ALA A 20 0.18 2.82 2.69
N SER A 21 0.56 3.55 1.63
CA SER A 21 1.06 4.92 1.72
C SER A 21 0.01 5.93 2.19
N ALA A 22 -1.26 5.75 1.80
CA ALA A 22 -2.34 6.59 2.30
C ALA A 22 -2.63 6.34 3.78
N LEU A 23 -2.75 5.06 4.17
CA LEU A 23 -3.08 4.65 5.54
C LEU A 23 -1.94 4.89 6.53
N SER A 24 -0.67 4.87 6.10
CA SER A 24 0.48 5.09 6.99
C SER A 24 0.50 6.51 7.61
N LYS A 25 -0.28 7.43 7.05
CA LYS A 25 -0.48 8.78 7.59
C LYS A 25 -1.44 8.81 8.78
N CYS A 26 -2.16 7.72 9.06
CA CYS A 26 -3.07 7.60 10.19
C CYS A 26 -2.35 6.93 11.37
N SER A 27 -2.09 7.65 12.44
CA SER A 27 -1.36 7.15 13.62
C SER A 27 -2.09 6.05 14.41
N GLU A 28 -3.40 5.94 14.21
CA GLU A 28 -4.29 4.97 14.83
C GLU A 28 -4.36 3.63 14.10
N ILE A 29 -3.73 3.53 12.92
CA ILE A 29 -3.74 2.34 12.06
C ILE A 29 -2.36 1.68 12.05
N ASP A 30 -2.34 0.36 12.20
CA ASP A 30 -1.17 -0.51 12.06
C ASP A 30 -1.33 -1.32 10.76
N ILE A 31 -0.30 -1.35 9.91
CA ILE A 31 -0.43 -1.87 8.54
C ILE A 31 0.66 -2.88 8.27
N ASP A 32 0.26 -4.06 7.79
CA ASP A 32 1.15 -5.10 7.29
C ASP A 32 0.87 -5.33 5.80
N VAL A 33 1.92 -5.33 4.97
CA VAL A 33 1.81 -5.60 3.53
C VAL A 33 2.44 -6.96 3.22
N TYR A 34 1.69 -7.83 2.56
CA TYR A 34 2.14 -9.14 2.12
C TYR A 34 2.20 -9.18 0.60
N GLU A 35 3.35 -9.55 0.05
CA GLU A 35 3.54 -9.74 -1.39
C GLU A 35 4.08 -11.16 -1.63
N ALA A 36 3.57 -11.82 -2.66
CA ALA A 36 3.99 -13.16 -3.04
C ALA A 36 5.34 -13.13 -3.77
N ALA A 37 5.63 -12.05 -4.50
CA ALA A 37 6.92 -11.84 -5.13
C ALA A 37 8.03 -11.66 -4.06
N PRO A 38 9.19 -12.30 -4.25
CA PRO A 38 10.29 -12.25 -3.26
C PRO A 38 10.94 -10.87 -3.17
N GLN A 39 10.74 -10.00 -4.17
CA GLN A 39 11.19 -8.62 -4.18
C GLN A 39 10.15 -7.75 -4.89
N PHE A 40 10.05 -6.50 -4.48
CA PHE A 40 9.38 -5.49 -5.28
C PHE A 40 10.19 -5.26 -6.56
N SER A 41 9.54 -5.46 -7.70
CA SER A 41 10.08 -5.10 -9.00
C SER A 41 9.28 -3.92 -9.51
N GLU A 42 9.98 -2.90 -9.99
CA GLU A 42 9.41 -1.95 -10.93
C GLU A 42 9.19 -2.73 -12.23
N ALA A 43 8.03 -3.36 -12.37
CA ALA A 43 7.59 -3.81 -13.69
C ALA A 43 7.45 -2.52 -14.50
N GLY A 44 8.48 -2.22 -15.31
CA GLY A 44 8.63 -1.04 -16.15
C GLY A 44 7.59 -0.98 -17.27
N ALA A 45 6.31 -0.97 -16.89
CA ALA A 45 5.22 -0.56 -17.74
C ALA A 45 5.12 0.97 -17.63
N ASP A 46 5.03 1.64 -18.77
CA ASP A 46 4.81 3.09 -18.85
C ASP A 46 3.55 3.48 -18.05
N ILE A 47 3.72 4.08 -16.86
CA ILE A 47 2.61 4.39 -15.95
C ILE A 47 2.17 5.84 -16.17
N GLY A 48 1.02 6.03 -16.80
CA GLY A 48 0.38 7.34 -16.87
C GLY A 48 -0.39 7.65 -15.57
N VAL A 49 -0.22 8.86 -15.04
CA VAL A 49 -1.03 9.38 -13.93
C VAL A 49 -1.85 10.56 -14.45
N TRP A 50 -3.18 10.42 -14.43
CA TRP A 50 -4.10 11.48 -14.83
C TRP A 50 -4.71 12.15 -13.61
N ARG A 51 -4.92 13.47 -13.70
CA ARG A 51 -5.73 14.18 -12.69
C ARG A 51 -7.18 13.68 -12.79
N ARG A 52 -7.75 13.35 -11.65
CA ARG A 52 -9.21 13.22 -11.52
C ARG A 52 -9.82 14.61 -11.78
N PRO A 53 -10.89 14.72 -12.59
CA PRO A 53 -11.65 15.96 -12.72
C PRO A 53 -12.25 16.41 -11.38
#